data_AF-A0A9W6VFQ8-F1
#
_entry.id   AF-A0A9W6VFQ8-F1
#
_cell.length_a   1.000
_cell.length_b   1.000
_cell.length_c   1.000
_cell.angle_alpha   90.00
_cell.angle_beta   90.00
_cell.angle_gamma   90.00
#
_symmetry.space_group_name_H-M   'P 1'
#
loop_
_entity.id
_entity.type
_entity.pdbx_description
1 polymer ?
#
loop_
_entity_poly.entity_id
_entity_poly.type
_entity_poly.pdbx_seq_one_letter_code
_entity_poly.pdbx_strand_id
1 'polypeptide(L)'
;MRFDTRVRLTDPLNARQLDVLRWIADGCPDGVMSGDSHKLTARALESRRLVVVTKRKGCWSAAVTNTGHYYLTVVGRDVGVG
;
A
#
# COMPACT_ATOMS: atom_id res chain seq x y z
N MET A 1 11.33 17.29 -8.82
CA MET A 1 11.68 15.97 -8.23
C MET A 1 10.76 14.92 -8.82
N ARG A 2 11.29 13.92 -9.52
CA ARG A 2 10.55 12.78 -10.07
C ARG A 2 11.07 11.51 -9.39
N PHE A 3 10.23 10.84 -8.61
CA PHE A 3 10.51 9.49 -8.15
C PHE A 3 9.94 8.52 -9.18
N ASP A 4 10.63 8.39 -10.32
CA ASP A 4 10.45 7.21 -11.18
C ASP A 4 11.38 6.14 -10.62
N THR A 5 10.85 5.34 -9.70
CA THR A 5 11.51 4.11 -9.28
C THR A 5 10.63 3.00 -9.81
N ARG A 6 11.13 2.30 -10.83
CA ARG A 6 10.62 0.99 -11.24
C ARG A 6 10.79 0.03 -10.07
N VAL A 7 9.83 0.10 -9.16
CA VAL A 7 9.65 -0.84 -8.08
C VAL A 7 9.57 -2.23 -8.69
N ARG A 8 10.56 -3.09 -8.44
CA ARG A 8 10.47 -4.49 -8.84
C ARG A 8 9.46 -5.18 -7.93
N LEU A 9 8.72 -6.14 -8.48
CA LEU A 9 7.72 -6.92 -7.74
C LEU A 9 8.31 -7.65 -6.51
N THR A 10 9.63 -7.87 -6.49
CA THR A 10 10.37 -8.61 -5.46
C THR A 10 11.03 -7.73 -4.40
N ASP A 11 11.06 -6.40 -4.57
CA ASP A 11 11.72 -5.54 -3.57
C ASP A 11 10.83 -5.43 -2.32
N PRO A 12 11.40 -5.61 -1.10
CA PRO A 12 10.66 -5.44 0.14
C PRO A 12 10.00 -4.06 0.13
N LEU A 13 8.72 -4.01 0.52
CA LEU A 13 8.00 -2.74 0.63
C LEU A 13 8.78 -1.82 1.58
N ASN A 14 9.04 -0.59 1.15
CA ASN A 14 9.63 0.40 2.04
C ASN A 14 8.66 0.72 3.20
N ALA A 15 9.18 1.26 4.31
CA ALA A 15 8.38 1.53 5.51
C ALA A 15 7.09 2.30 5.18
N ARG A 16 7.18 3.29 4.29
CA ARG A 16 6.03 4.10 3.85
C ARG A 16 4.96 3.29 3.11
N GLN A 17 5.36 2.35 2.26
CA GLN A 17 4.44 1.46 1.56
C GLN A 17 3.75 0.48 2.51
N LEU A 18 4.49 -0.02 3.52
CA LEU A 18 3.92 -0.87 4.56
C LEU A 18 2.91 -0.11 5.42
N ASP A 19 3.21 1.13 5.80
CA ASP A 19 2.30 2.00 6.54
C ASP A 19 1.02 2.26 5.76
N VAL A 20 1.11 2.51 4.45
CA VAL A 20 -0.08 2.69 3.59
C VAL A 20 -0.86 1.38 3.45
N LEU A 21 -0.19 0.23 3.33
CA LEU A 21 -0.87 -1.07 3.27
C LEU A 21 -1.65 -1.35 4.57
N ARG A 22 -1.06 -1.06 5.73
CA ARG A 22 -1.72 -1.16 7.05
C ARG A 22 -2.88 -0.18 7.17
N TRP A 23 -2.68 1.07 6.80
CA TRP A 23 -3.73 2.09 6.82
C TRP A 23 -4.94 1.71 5.95
N ILE A 24 -4.71 1.11 4.78
CA ILE A 24 -5.79 0.58 3.93
C ILE A 24 -6.46 -0.64 4.59
N ALA A 25 -5.67 -1.50 5.26
CA ALA A 25 -6.21 -2.65 6.01
C ALA A 25 -7.13 -2.22 7.15
N ASP A 26 -6.82 -1.10 7.80
CA ASP A 26 -7.59 -0.49 8.89
C ASP A 26 -8.85 0.27 8.40
N GLY A 27 -9.15 0.23 7.09
CA GLY A 27 -10.36 0.83 6.54
C GLY A 27 -10.21 2.31 6.13
N CYS A 28 -8.99 2.75 5.84
CA CYS A 28 -8.68 4.12 5.41
C CYS A 28 -9.20 5.21 6.37
N PRO A 29 -8.85 5.19 7.66
CA PRO A 29 -9.29 6.22 8.60
C PRO A 29 -8.86 7.62 8.14
N ASP A 30 -9.83 8.54 8.11
CA ASP A 30 -9.62 9.93 7.72
C ASP A 30 -8.60 10.62 8.64
N GLY A 31 -7.77 11.49 8.06
CA GLY A 31 -6.79 12.28 8.81
C GLY A 31 -5.45 11.61 9.12
N VAL A 32 -5.29 10.29 8.87
CA VAL A 32 -4.01 9.58 9.05
C VAL A 32 -3.07 9.80 7.87
N MET A 33 -3.60 9.86 6.65
CA MET A 33 -2.84 10.07 5.41
C MET A 33 -3.37 11.25 4.63
N SER A 34 -2.72 12.41 4.75
CA SER A 34 -3.08 13.65 4.04
C SER A 34 -2.39 13.76 2.67
N GLY A 35 -3.06 14.39 1.69
CA GLY A 35 -2.47 14.74 0.38
C GLY A 35 -2.60 13.68 -0.72
N ASP A 36 -1.94 13.85 -1.87
CA ASP A 36 -2.04 12.89 -3.00
C ASP A 36 -0.99 11.77 -2.96
N SER A 37 -0.01 11.86 -2.05
CA SER A 37 1.10 10.90 -1.96
C SER A 37 0.63 9.48 -1.64
N HIS A 38 -0.40 9.33 -0.80
CA HIS A 38 -0.96 8.01 -0.49
C HIS A 38 -1.63 7.36 -1.70
N LYS A 39 -2.19 8.15 -2.63
CA LYS A 39 -2.80 7.63 -3.87
C LYS A 39 -1.74 7.05 -4.79
N LEU A 40 -0.57 7.68 -4.89
CA LEU A 40 0.55 7.17 -5.66
C LEU A 40 1.08 5.86 -5.05
N THR A 41 1.22 5.81 -3.72
CA THR A 41 1.62 4.59 -3.02
C THR A 41 0.59 3.46 -3.18
N ALA A 42 -0.71 3.76 -3.06
CA ALA A 42 -1.78 2.79 -3.26
C ALA A 42 -1.78 2.21 -4.69
N ARG A 43 -1.52 3.03 -5.71
CA ARG A 43 -1.33 2.56 -7.10
C ARG A 43 -0.12 1.64 -7.25
N ALA A 44 0.98 1.92 -6.56
CA ALA A 44 2.15 1.04 -6.55
C ALA A 44 1.90 -0.29 -5.80
N LEU A 45 1.01 -0.30 -4.80
CA LEU A 45 0.56 -1.53 -4.13
C LEU A 45 -0.44 -2.31 -5.01
N GLU A 46 -1.28 -1.62 -5.77
CA GLU A 46 -2.22 -2.21 -6.72
C GLU A 46 -1.49 -2.92 -7.87
N SER A 47 -0.41 -2.34 -8.40
CA SER A 47 0.42 -3.02 -9.42
C SER A 47 1.04 -4.32 -8.91
N ARG A 48 1.21 -4.44 -7.60
CA ARG A 48 1.66 -5.65 -6.89
C ARG A 48 0.50 -6.58 -6.46
N ARG A 49 -0.75 -6.24 -6.80
CA ARG A 49 -1.98 -6.98 -6.41
C ARG A 49 -2.20 -7.12 -4.90
N LEU A 50 -1.61 -6.23 -4.10
CA LEU A 50 -1.75 -6.24 -2.63
C LEU A 50 -2.98 -5.46 -2.16
N VAL A 51 -3.42 -4.48 -2.96
CA VAL A 51 -4.62 -3.69 -2.71
C VAL A 51 -5.39 -3.54 -4.01
N VAL A 52 -6.67 -3.18 -3.90
CA VAL A 52 -7.52 -2.76 -5.00
C VAL A 52 -7.93 -1.32 -4.74
N VAL A 53 -7.67 -0.45 -5.71
CA VAL A 53 -8.08 0.95 -5.65
C VAL A 53 -9.29 1.14 -6.55
N THR A 54 -10.39 1.60 -5.98
CA THR A 54 -11.59 1.94 -6.73
C THR A 54 -11.86 3.43 -6.64
N LYS A 55 -12.31 4.00 -7.76
CA LYS A 55 -12.82 5.37 -7.79
C LYS A 55 -14.23 5.33 -8.34
N ARG A 56 -15.23 5.56 -7.49
CA ARG A 56 -16.64 5.56 -7.87
C ARG A 56 -17.26 6.91 -7.56
N LYS A 57 -17.85 7.56 -8.56
CA LYS A 57 -18.54 8.86 -8.43
C LYS A 57 -17.70 9.96 -7.76
N GLY A 58 -16.39 9.98 -7.97
CA GLY A 58 -15.49 10.95 -7.35
C GLY A 58 -14.99 10.56 -5.96
N CYS A 59 -15.59 9.56 -5.32
CA CYS A 59 -15.08 8.97 -4.09
C CYS A 59 -13.95 7.99 -4.41
N TRP A 60 -12.81 8.17 -3.75
CA TRP A 60 -11.69 7.24 -3.79
C TRP A 60 -11.84 6.26 -2.63
N SER A 61 -11.64 4.96 -2.90
CA SER A 61 -11.67 3.91 -1.89
C SER A 61 -10.56 2.91 -2.20
N ALA A 62 -9.89 2.40 -1.18
CA ALA A 62 -8.94 1.31 -1.31
C ALA A 62 -9.31 0.18 -0.35
N ALA A 63 -9.07 -1.06 -0.79
CA ALA A 63 -9.26 -2.24 0.03
C ALA A 63 -8.07 -3.18 -0.13
N VAL A 64 -7.65 -3.84 0.95
CA VAL A 64 -6.56 -4.83 0.90
C VAL A 64 -7.09 -6.13 0.30
N THR A 65 -6.28 -6.78 -0.54
CA THR A 65 -6.62 -8.09 -1.10
C THR A 65 -6.23 -9.20 -0.12
N ASN A 66 -6.72 -10.42 -0.36
CA ASN A 66 -6.27 -11.59 0.41
C ASN A 66 -4.73 -11.76 0.37
N THR A 67 -4.11 -11.46 -0.77
CA THR A 67 -2.64 -11.45 -0.93
C THR A 67 -1.98 -10.37 -0.08
N GLY A 68 -2.56 -9.17 0.02
CA GLY A 68 -2.07 -8.11 0.90
C GLY A 68 -2.13 -8.48 2.37
N HIS A 69 -3.22 -9.12 2.82
CA HIS A 69 -3.34 -9.63 4.19
C HIS A 69 -2.32 -10.74 4.49
N TYR A 70 -2.09 -11.64 3.54
CA TYR A 70 -1.03 -12.64 3.66
C TYR A 70 0.34 -11.99 3.77
N TYR A 71 0.64 -11.00 2.93
CA TYR A 71 1.89 -10.25 2.99
C TYR A 71 2.10 -9.57 4.35
N LEU A 72 1.07 -8.93 4.92
CA LEU A 72 1.14 -8.33 6.27
C LEU A 72 1.42 -9.38 7.35
N THR A 73 0.85 -10.58 7.20
CA THR A 73 1.06 -11.70 8.14
C THR A 73 2.48 -12.26 8.05
N VAL A 74 3.02 -12.39 6.83
CA VAL A 74 4.37 -12.93 6.58
C VAL A 74 5.45 -11.92 6.93
N VAL A 75 5.32 -10.66 6.50
CA VAL A 75 6.31 -9.61 6.82
C VAL A 75 6.32 -9.24 8.31
N GLY A 76 5.19 -9.40 9.01
CA GLY A 76 5.16 -9.31 10.47
C GLY A 76 6.00 -10.36 11.18
N ARG A 77 6.43 -11.42 10.49
CA ARG A 77 7.25 -12.53 11.02
C ARG A 77 8.72 -12.47 10.60
N ASP A 78 9.07 -11.63 9.63
CA ASP A 78 10.39 -11.63 8.97
C ASP A 78 11.11 -10.26 9.02
N VAL A 79 10.96 -9.52 10.13
CA VAL A 79 11.84 -8.35 10.38
C VAL A 79 13.18 -8.85 10.93
N GLY A 80 13.93 -9.56 10.11
CA GLY A 80 15.38 -9.69 10.18
C GLY A 80 15.98 -8.69 9.21
N VAL A 81 16.41 -7.55 9.74
CA VAL A 81 17.19 -6.54 9.02
C VAL A 81 18.40 -7.19 8.34
N GLY A 82 18.58 -6.89 7.05
CA GLY A 82 19.80 -7.12 6.29
C GLY A 82 20.22 -5.82 5.61
#